data_AF-A0AB38RNA0-F1
#
_entry.id   AF-A0AB38RNA0-F1
#
_cell.length_a   1.000
_cell.length_b   1.000
_cell.length_c   1.000
_cell.angle_alpha   90.00
_cell.angle_beta   90.00
_cell.angle_gamma   90.00
#
_symmetry.space_group_name_H-M   'P 1'
#
loop_
_entity.id
_entity.type
_entity.pdbx_description
1 polymer ?
#
loop_
_entity_poly.entity_id
_entity_poly.type
_entity_poly.pdbx_seq_one_letter_code
_entity_poly.pdbx_strand_id
1 'polypeptide(L)'
;MLKTQDTLEALRLLIAQRRLYRRAKRWLAFRWFGMAVIGVFAPIVSVLNPGMAVWAGAIAGLWLFLGRTLIELIQAATTARAAAVQEQFDVLVFGMPESIDRSALPTLEEIAKIAGPDESIPKVARKEKLVAWYPMVEADSGALSVAVSQRSNAAYANQLMRATAIVWGIVTMLWTIGIIAASVLVGLSLLMFIAGVLLPLLPALLDIGEHVTGIWRAAKERADLTRTIEKRVRSSAAINAQDLLVWQSRLYELRCSSPEVPDFIYAIKRKSNERTMHSAARQLSQKAQGRSGTS
;
A
#
# COMPACT_ATOMS: atom_id res chain seq x y z
N MET A 1 -17.14 -6.45 20.14
CA MET A 1 -16.92 -5.55 18.98
C MET A 1 -16.34 -6.33 17.79
N LEU A 2 -15.14 -6.94 17.87
CA LEU A 2 -14.52 -7.67 16.74
C LEU A 2 -15.23 -8.94 16.21
N LYS A 3 -16.39 -9.33 16.76
CA LYS A 3 -17.14 -10.54 16.33
C LYS A 3 -17.84 -10.35 14.97
N THR A 4 -18.00 -9.11 14.52
CA THR A 4 -18.69 -8.77 13.26
C THR A 4 -17.79 -8.84 12.02
N GLN A 5 -16.48 -9.08 12.18
CA GLN A 5 -15.53 -9.04 11.05
C GLN A 5 -15.76 -10.10 9.96
N ASP A 6 -16.44 -11.20 10.30
CA ASP A 6 -16.74 -12.30 9.39
C ASP A 6 -18.21 -12.31 8.92
N THR A 7 -18.98 -11.24 9.16
CA THR A 7 -20.33 -11.09 8.62
C THR A 7 -20.29 -10.87 7.11
N LEU A 8 -21.41 -11.14 6.44
CA LEU A 8 -21.53 -10.96 4.98
C LEU A 8 -21.16 -9.53 4.56
N GLU A 9 -21.65 -8.53 5.30
CA GLU A 9 -21.40 -7.12 5.04
C GLU A 9 -19.92 -6.76 5.20
N ALA A 10 -19.28 -7.17 6.30
CA ALA A 10 -17.88 -6.92 6.56
C ALA A 10 -16.97 -7.57 5.49
N LEU A 11 -17.28 -8.82 5.11
CA LEU A 11 -16.57 -9.52 4.05
C LEU A 11 -16.78 -8.89 2.67
N ARG A 12 -17.98 -8.33 2.40
CA ARG A 12 -18.25 -7.58 1.16
C ARG A 12 -17.32 -6.38 1.04
N LEU A 13 -17.18 -5.59 2.12
CA LEU A 13 -16.29 -4.44 2.17
C LEU A 13 -14.82 -4.86 1.97
N LEU A 14 -14.35 -5.92 2.64
CA LEU A 14 -12.99 -6.44 2.48
C LEU A 14 -12.68 -6.93 1.06
N ILE A 15 -13.64 -7.58 0.40
CA ILE A 15 -13.45 -8.01 -1.00
C ILE A 15 -13.42 -6.78 -1.92
N ALA A 16 -14.32 -5.82 -1.69
CA ALA A 16 -14.41 -4.60 -2.50
C ALA A 16 -13.12 -3.77 -2.41
N GLN A 17 -12.62 -3.47 -1.20
CA GLN A 17 -11.37 -2.74 -1.02
C GLN A 17 -10.19 -3.47 -1.70
N ARG A 18 -10.11 -4.80 -1.56
CA ARG A 18 -8.99 -5.55 -2.15
C ARG A 18 -9.01 -5.48 -3.67
N ARG A 19 -10.20 -5.56 -4.28
CA ARG A 19 -10.35 -5.45 -5.74
C ARG A 19 -10.02 -4.04 -6.23
N LEU A 20 -10.36 -3.00 -5.46
CA LEU A 20 -9.97 -1.63 -5.74
C LEU A 20 -8.45 -1.43 -5.66
N TYR A 21 -7.76 -1.92 -4.61
CA TYR A 21 -6.29 -1.89 -4.56
C TYR A 21 -5.64 -2.67 -5.71
N ARG A 22 -6.21 -3.82 -6.13
CA ARG A 22 -5.74 -4.53 -7.33
C ARG A 22 -5.95 -3.73 -8.61
N ARG A 23 -6.96 -2.86 -8.70
CA ARG A 23 -7.14 -1.94 -9.84
C ARG A 23 -6.10 -0.82 -9.80
N ALA A 24 -5.88 -0.19 -8.65
CA ALA A 24 -4.84 0.83 -8.49
C ALA A 24 -3.45 0.29 -8.88
N LYS A 25 -3.09 -0.91 -8.42
CA LYS A 25 -1.85 -1.60 -8.83
C LYS A 25 -1.74 -1.86 -10.32
N ARG A 26 -2.85 -2.12 -11.01
CA ARG A 26 -2.84 -2.30 -12.48
C ARG A 26 -2.55 -1.00 -13.21
N TRP A 27 -3.05 0.14 -12.72
CA TRP A 27 -2.70 1.46 -13.27
C TRP A 27 -1.21 1.78 -13.09
N LEU A 28 -0.67 1.49 -11.90
CA LEU A 28 0.78 1.62 -11.65
C LEU A 28 1.59 0.73 -12.59
N ALA A 29 1.21 -0.54 -12.72
CA ALA A 29 1.88 -1.49 -13.59
C ALA A 29 1.79 -1.08 -15.07
N PHE A 30 0.65 -0.57 -15.52
CA PHE A 30 0.46 -0.07 -16.88
C PHE A 30 1.40 1.10 -17.18
N ARG A 31 1.48 2.08 -16.27
CA ARG A 31 2.39 3.23 -16.39
C ARG A 31 3.85 2.77 -16.51
N TRP A 32 4.28 1.87 -15.63
CA TRP A 32 5.64 1.36 -15.59
C TRP A 32 5.98 0.48 -16.78
N PHE A 33 5.05 -0.33 -17.24
CA PHE A 33 5.21 -1.14 -18.43
C PHE A 33 5.45 -0.27 -19.66
N GLY A 34 4.64 0.78 -19.86
CA GLY A 34 4.86 1.68 -20.99
C GLY A 34 6.19 2.45 -20.91
N MET A 35 6.63 2.87 -19.71
CA MET A 35 7.96 3.47 -19.53
C MET A 35 9.08 2.49 -19.90
N ALA A 36 8.97 1.22 -19.50
CA ALA A 36 9.94 0.19 -19.86
C ALA A 36 9.96 -0.07 -21.38
N VAL A 37 8.80 -0.18 -22.02
CA VAL A 37 8.68 -0.34 -23.47
C VAL A 37 9.34 0.83 -24.19
N ILE A 38 9.01 2.07 -23.82
CA ILE A 38 9.60 3.26 -24.45
C ILE A 38 11.11 3.31 -24.24
N GLY A 39 11.60 3.05 -23.03
CA GLY A 39 13.03 3.08 -22.72
C GLY A 39 13.85 2.05 -23.50
N VAL A 40 13.25 0.90 -23.86
CA VAL A 40 13.92 -0.14 -24.65
C VAL A 40 13.78 0.10 -26.15
N PHE A 41 12.57 0.37 -26.63
CA PHE A 41 12.28 0.39 -28.07
C PHE A 41 12.59 1.72 -28.75
N ALA A 42 12.45 2.86 -28.05
CA ALA A 42 12.68 4.17 -28.68
C ALA A 42 14.12 4.36 -29.18
N PRO A 43 15.19 3.95 -28.43
CA PRO A 43 16.55 4.00 -28.94
C PRO A 43 16.76 3.09 -30.17
N ILE A 44 16.21 1.87 -30.15
CA ILE A 44 16.35 0.89 -31.24
C ILE A 44 15.72 1.44 -32.54
N VAL A 45 14.48 1.94 -32.46
CA VAL A 45 13.79 2.52 -33.61
C VAL A 45 14.53 3.74 -34.16
N SER A 46 15.07 4.59 -33.28
CA SER A 46 15.81 5.79 -33.68
C SER A 46 17.11 5.47 -34.42
N VAL A 47 17.79 4.38 -34.06
CA VAL A 47 19.01 3.91 -34.75
C VAL A 47 18.68 3.28 -36.11
N LEU A 48 17.62 2.47 -36.18
CA LEU A 48 17.26 1.76 -37.42
C LEU A 48 16.62 2.68 -38.46
N ASN A 49 15.88 3.71 -38.04
CA ASN A 49 15.27 4.69 -38.93
C ASN A 49 15.31 6.09 -38.31
N PRO A 50 16.32 6.91 -38.65
CA PRO A 50 16.46 8.27 -38.11
C PRO A 50 15.24 9.17 -38.37
N GLY A 51 14.48 8.94 -39.45
CA GLY A 51 13.24 9.68 -39.73
C GLY A 51 12.11 9.38 -38.72
N MET A 52 12.20 8.26 -38.01
CA MET A 52 11.25 7.88 -36.96
C MET A 52 11.66 8.36 -35.57
N ALA A 53 12.88 8.90 -35.39
CA ALA A 53 13.37 9.37 -34.10
C ALA A 53 12.50 10.48 -33.51
N VAL A 54 12.03 11.42 -34.35
CA VAL A 54 11.12 12.50 -33.94
C VAL A 54 9.79 11.95 -33.45
N TRP A 55 9.21 10.98 -34.16
CA TRP A 55 7.96 10.33 -33.77
C TRP A 55 8.12 9.50 -32.48
N ALA A 56 9.22 8.76 -32.36
CA ALA A 56 9.53 7.99 -31.15
C ALA A 56 9.67 8.90 -29.92
N GLY A 57 10.37 10.03 -30.06
CA GLY A 57 10.47 11.05 -29.02
C GLY A 57 9.13 11.69 -28.65
N ALA A 58 8.29 12.00 -29.64
CA ALA A 58 6.96 12.56 -29.41
C ALA A 58 6.03 11.57 -28.67
N ILE A 59 6.03 10.29 -29.06
CA ILE A 59 5.26 9.23 -28.38
C ILE A 59 5.77 9.02 -26.96
N ALA A 60 7.10 9.00 -26.76
CA ALA A 60 7.71 8.89 -25.45
C ALA A 60 7.30 10.05 -24.53
N GLY A 61 7.39 11.29 -25.04
CA GLY A 61 6.98 12.49 -24.31
C GLY A 61 5.49 12.49 -23.96
N LEU A 62 4.62 12.14 -24.92
CA LEU A 62 3.18 12.04 -24.68
C LEU A 62 2.85 10.97 -23.63
N TRP A 63 3.51 9.81 -23.68
CA TRP A 63 3.30 8.77 -22.69
C TRP A 63 3.75 9.19 -21.30
N LEU A 64 4.93 9.81 -21.17
CA LEU A 64 5.41 10.35 -19.90
C LEU A 64 4.41 11.37 -19.33
N PHE A 65 3.92 12.27 -20.18
CA PHE A 65 2.89 13.25 -19.80
C PHE A 65 1.61 12.57 -19.31
N LEU A 66 1.03 11.65 -20.08
CA LEU A 66 -0.19 10.91 -19.70
C LEU A 66 0.02 10.05 -18.45
N GLY A 67 1.21 9.46 -18.31
CA GLY A 67 1.63 8.67 -17.15
C GLY A 67 1.63 9.48 -15.86
N ARG A 68 2.25 10.66 -15.89
CA ARG A 68 2.41 11.56 -14.73
C ARG A 68 1.17 12.41 -14.42
N THR A 69 0.21 12.48 -15.34
CA THR A 69 -1.02 13.26 -15.15
C THR A 69 -2.22 12.34 -15.00
N LEU A 70 -2.80 11.90 -16.10
CA LEU A 70 -4.07 11.17 -16.12
C LEU A 70 -3.99 9.82 -15.40
N ILE A 71 -2.97 9.00 -15.70
CA ILE A 71 -2.87 7.65 -15.12
C ILE A 71 -2.63 7.73 -13.62
N GLU A 72 -1.78 8.66 -13.16
CA GLU A 72 -1.53 8.89 -11.74
C GLU A 72 -2.78 9.39 -11.00
N LEU A 73 -3.56 10.30 -11.61
CA LEU A 73 -4.83 10.76 -11.06
C LEU A 73 -5.84 9.61 -10.91
N ILE A 74 -5.98 8.77 -11.93
CA ILE A 74 -6.88 7.60 -11.88
C ILE A 74 -6.41 6.59 -10.83
N GLN A 75 -5.11 6.36 -10.72
CA GLN A 75 -4.52 5.50 -9.70
C GLN A 75 -4.85 6.05 -8.30
N ALA A 76 -4.55 7.33 -8.03
CA ALA A 76 -4.78 7.97 -6.74
C ALA A 76 -6.27 7.96 -6.34
N ALA A 77 -7.17 8.27 -7.29
CA ALA A 77 -8.61 8.20 -7.07
C ALA A 77 -9.06 6.77 -6.73
N THR A 78 -8.52 5.75 -7.42
CA THR A 78 -8.83 4.34 -7.14
C THR A 78 -8.32 3.91 -5.75
N THR A 79 -7.13 4.34 -5.36
CA THR A 79 -6.55 4.09 -4.03
C THR A 79 -7.39 4.77 -2.93
N ALA A 80 -7.85 6.00 -3.14
CA ALA A 80 -8.74 6.70 -2.21
C ALA A 80 -10.08 5.96 -2.03
N ARG A 81 -10.69 5.46 -3.12
CA ARG A 81 -11.89 4.61 -3.03
C ARG A 81 -11.64 3.36 -2.20
N ALA A 82 -10.50 2.69 -2.41
CA ALA A 82 -10.14 1.50 -1.63
C ALA A 82 -9.97 1.82 -0.13
N ALA A 83 -9.31 2.94 0.17
CA ALA A 83 -9.09 3.40 1.54
C ALA A 83 -10.41 3.75 2.26
N ALA A 84 -11.36 4.39 1.56
CA ALA A 84 -12.68 4.72 2.08
C ALA A 84 -13.50 3.47 2.42
N VAL A 85 -13.51 2.46 1.52
CA VAL A 85 -14.16 1.17 1.79
C VAL A 85 -13.50 0.43 2.98
N GLN A 86 -12.17 0.48 3.10
CA GLN A 86 -11.47 -0.08 4.24
C GLN A 86 -11.79 0.65 5.55
N GLU A 87 -11.95 1.97 5.52
CA GLU A 87 -12.37 2.75 6.69
C GLU A 87 -13.79 2.38 7.13
N GLN A 88 -14.74 2.24 6.20
CA GLN A 88 -16.08 1.73 6.52
C GLN A 88 -16.05 0.34 7.15
N PHE A 89 -15.23 -0.57 6.63
CA PHE A 89 -15.04 -1.88 7.25
C PHE A 89 -14.52 -1.76 8.68
N ASP A 90 -13.52 -0.91 8.91
CA ASP A 90 -12.95 -0.69 10.24
C ASP A 90 -14.00 -0.10 11.19
N VAL A 91 -14.79 0.89 10.75
CA VAL A 91 -15.91 1.49 11.52
C VAL A 91 -16.94 0.44 11.91
N LEU A 92 -17.39 -0.38 10.96
CA LEU A 92 -18.35 -1.47 11.16
C LEU A 92 -17.84 -2.51 12.17
N VAL A 93 -16.58 -2.95 12.03
CA VAL A 93 -16.00 -4.01 12.87
C VAL A 93 -15.66 -3.51 14.27
N PHE A 94 -15.24 -2.25 14.40
CA PHE A 94 -14.93 -1.65 15.68
C PHE A 94 -16.18 -1.14 16.42
N GLY A 95 -17.31 -1.01 15.73
CA GLY A 95 -18.53 -0.41 16.29
C GLY A 95 -18.30 1.05 16.67
N MET A 96 -17.49 1.76 15.88
CA MET A 96 -17.25 3.19 16.07
C MET A 96 -18.44 3.98 15.53
N PRO A 97 -18.72 5.18 16.07
CA PRO A 97 -19.64 6.10 15.41
C PRO A 97 -19.13 6.39 13.98
N GLU A 98 -20.05 6.70 13.08
CA GLU A 98 -19.70 7.05 11.71
C GLU A 98 -18.64 8.14 11.69
N SER A 99 -17.61 7.93 10.87
CA SER A 99 -16.58 8.92 10.63
C SER A 99 -17.08 10.01 9.68
N ILE A 100 -16.21 10.95 9.35
CA ILE A 100 -16.46 11.97 8.33
C ILE A 100 -16.83 11.28 7.00
N ASP A 101 -17.91 11.73 6.37
CA ASP A 101 -18.31 11.23 5.05
C ASP A 101 -17.18 11.46 4.03
N ARG A 102 -16.76 10.38 3.37
CA ARG A 102 -15.65 10.40 2.42
C ARG A 102 -16.24 10.51 1.03
N SER A 103 -15.97 11.61 0.32
CA SER A 103 -16.37 11.76 -1.08
C SER A 103 -15.83 10.67 -2.01
N ALA A 104 -14.74 10.00 -1.61
CA ALA A 104 -14.16 8.87 -2.34
C ALA A 104 -14.89 7.54 -2.09
N LEU A 105 -15.84 7.48 -1.16
CA LEU A 105 -16.55 6.26 -0.83
C LEU A 105 -17.48 5.85 -1.99
N PRO A 106 -17.32 4.65 -2.56
CA PRO A 106 -18.27 4.14 -3.55
C PRO A 106 -19.66 3.94 -2.95
N THR A 107 -20.70 4.03 -3.77
CA THR A 107 -22.07 3.74 -3.32
C THR A 107 -22.23 2.26 -2.95
N LEU A 108 -23.30 1.91 -2.23
CA LEU A 108 -23.60 0.53 -1.86
C LEU A 108 -23.74 -0.39 -3.09
N GLU A 109 -24.37 0.10 -4.15
CA GLU A 109 -24.52 -0.62 -5.43
C GLU A 109 -23.16 -0.86 -6.10
N GLU A 110 -22.28 0.15 -6.07
CA GLU A 110 -20.92 0.00 -6.58
C GLU A 110 -20.13 -1.02 -5.76
N ILE A 111 -20.20 -0.97 -4.43
CA ILE A 111 -19.55 -1.94 -3.53
C ILE A 111 -20.05 -3.35 -3.83
N ALA A 112 -21.37 -3.55 -3.94
CA ALA A 112 -21.98 -4.84 -4.27
C ALA A 112 -21.50 -5.34 -5.64
N LYS A 113 -21.51 -4.47 -6.67
CA LYS A 113 -21.00 -4.80 -8.01
C LYS A 113 -19.51 -5.15 -7.99
N ILE A 114 -18.70 -4.44 -7.22
CA ILE A 114 -17.27 -4.69 -7.11
C ILE A 114 -17.01 -5.98 -6.35
N ALA A 115 -17.72 -6.28 -5.26
CA ALA A 115 -17.54 -7.47 -4.44
C ALA A 115 -18.10 -8.75 -5.10
N GLY A 116 -19.15 -8.62 -5.91
CA GLY A 116 -19.83 -9.72 -6.57
C GLY A 116 -21.00 -10.28 -5.75
N PRO A 117 -21.65 -11.35 -6.25
CA PRO A 117 -22.87 -11.90 -5.64
C PRO A 117 -22.67 -12.40 -4.22
N ASP A 118 -23.66 -12.20 -3.36
CA ASP A 118 -23.62 -12.52 -1.92
C ASP A 118 -23.32 -13.99 -1.64
N GLU A 119 -23.90 -14.90 -2.42
CA GLU A 119 -23.66 -16.34 -2.32
C GLU A 119 -22.18 -16.70 -2.49
N SER A 120 -21.44 -15.90 -3.26
CA SER A 120 -20.02 -16.14 -3.53
C SER A 120 -19.08 -15.56 -2.45
N ILE A 121 -19.56 -14.59 -1.65
CA ILE A 121 -18.74 -13.82 -0.71
C ILE A 121 -18.00 -14.72 0.30
N PRO A 122 -18.66 -15.66 1.02
CA PRO A 122 -17.96 -16.49 2.00
C PRO A 122 -16.87 -17.37 1.37
N LYS A 123 -17.12 -17.89 0.17
CA LYS A 123 -16.16 -18.72 -0.58
C LYS A 123 -14.96 -17.89 -1.01
N VAL A 124 -15.19 -16.70 -1.54
CA VAL A 124 -14.14 -15.77 -1.95
C VAL A 124 -13.32 -15.33 -0.74
N ALA A 125 -13.98 -14.93 0.35
CA ALA A 125 -13.32 -14.50 1.58
C ALA A 125 -12.37 -15.57 2.15
N ARG A 126 -12.80 -16.83 2.19
CA ARG A 126 -11.93 -17.95 2.61
C ARG A 126 -10.77 -18.18 1.65
N LYS A 127 -11.04 -18.24 0.34
CA LYS A 127 -10.00 -18.42 -0.69
C LYS A 127 -8.94 -17.32 -0.63
N GLU A 128 -9.37 -16.09 -0.40
CA GLU A 128 -8.52 -14.90 -0.33
C GLU A 128 -7.93 -14.63 1.06
N LYS A 129 -8.29 -15.47 2.06
CA LYS A 129 -7.88 -15.37 3.45
C LYS A 129 -8.19 -13.99 4.04
N LEU A 130 -9.45 -13.59 3.94
CA LEU A 130 -10.04 -12.35 4.44
C LEU A 130 -10.86 -12.53 5.72
N VAL A 131 -10.92 -13.76 6.25
CA VAL A 131 -11.58 -14.06 7.52
C VAL A 131 -10.64 -13.82 8.70
N ALA A 132 -11.20 -13.48 9.86
CA ALA A 132 -10.45 -13.17 11.09
C ALA A 132 -9.32 -12.15 10.85
N TRP A 133 -9.65 -11.06 10.14
CA TRP A 133 -8.71 -10.02 9.70
C TRP A 133 -7.95 -9.35 10.85
N TYR A 134 -8.63 -9.11 11.99
CA TYR A 134 -8.04 -8.50 13.17
C TYR A 134 -7.75 -9.50 14.28
N PRO A 135 -6.61 -9.37 14.98
CA PRO A 135 -6.30 -10.22 16.12
C PRO A 135 -7.29 -9.93 17.25
N MET A 136 -8.03 -10.95 17.68
CA MET A 136 -8.93 -10.86 18.83
C MET A 136 -8.22 -11.41 20.08
N VAL A 137 -8.25 -10.66 21.17
CA VAL A 137 -7.86 -11.12 22.51
C VAL A 137 -9.13 -11.02 23.36
N GLU A 138 -9.70 -12.16 23.76
CA GLU A 138 -11.04 -12.20 24.39
C GLU A 138 -11.14 -11.42 25.71
N ALA A 139 -10.02 -11.26 26.42
CA ALA A 139 -9.95 -10.55 27.70
C ALA A 139 -9.87 -9.02 27.58
N ASP A 140 -9.72 -8.45 26.38
CA ASP A 140 -9.56 -7.01 26.20
C ASP A 140 -10.89 -6.26 26.27
N SER A 141 -10.89 -5.07 26.89
CA SER A 141 -12.00 -4.14 26.78
C SER A 141 -12.24 -3.72 25.32
N GLY A 142 -13.44 -3.25 25.00
CA GLY A 142 -13.80 -2.84 23.63
C GLY A 142 -12.82 -1.83 23.03
N ALA A 143 -12.53 -0.75 23.76
CA ALA A 143 -11.60 0.29 23.32
C ALA A 143 -10.15 -0.20 23.18
N LEU A 144 -9.70 -1.06 24.10
CA LEU A 144 -8.36 -1.66 24.03
C LEU A 144 -8.22 -2.58 22.81
N SER A 145 -9.23 -3.41 22.54
CA SER A 145 -9.26 -4.28 21.36
C SER A 145 -9.15 -3.48 20.06
N VAL A 146 -9.87 -2.36 19.96
CA VAL A 146 -9.82 -1.48 18.78
C VAL A 146 -8.45 -0.84 18.66
N ALA A 147 -7.90 -0.28 19.74
CA ALA A 147 -6.57 0.34 19.74
C ALA A 147 -5.47 -0.66 19.32
N VAL A 148 -5.50 -1.87 19.88
CA VAL A 148 -4.56 -2.96 19.52
C VAL A 148 -4.71 -3.35 18.06
N SER A 149 -5.94 -3.39 17.53
CA SER A 149 -6.22 -3.69 16.12
C SER A 149 -5.72 -2.60 15.16
N GLN A 150 -5.99 -1.32 15.45
CA GLN A 150 -5.52 -0.19 14.67
C GLN A 150 -3.98 -0.11 14.67
N ARG A 151 -3.35 -0.31 15.83
CA ARG A 151 -1.89 -0.42 15.95
C ARG A 151 -1.35 -1.57 15.12
N SER A 152 -1.97 -2.75 15.21
CA SER A 152 -1.57 -3.95 14.47
C SER A 152 -1.62 -3.71 12.96
N ASN A 153 -2.67 -3.03 12.47
CA ASN A 153 -2.78 -2.62 11.07
C ASN A 153 -1.63 -1.70 10.64
N ALA A 154 -1.36 -0.65 11.42
CA ALA A 154 -0.27 0.30 11.14
C ALA A 154 1.10 -0.41 11.12
N ALA A 155 1.36 -1.26 12.11
CA ALA A 155 2.62 -2.00 12.24
C ALA A 155 2.82 -2.98 11.09
N TYR A 156 1.78 -3.73 10.71
CA TYR A 156 1.81 -4.67 9.59
C TYR A 156 2.17 -3.97 8.29
N ALA A 157 1.50 -2.84 7.99
CA ALA A 157 1.75 -2.07 6.78
C ALA A 157 3.16 -1.44 6.76
N ASN A 158 3.65 -0.91 7.90
CA ASN A 158 5.04 -0.43 8.02
C ASN A 158 6.06 -1.55 7.70
N GLN A 159 5.88 -2.75 8.27
CA GLN A 159 6.80 -3.87 8.02
C GLN A 159 6.83 -4.27 6.55
N LEU A 160 5.66 -4.29 5.90
CA LEU A 160 5.52 -4.60 4.49
C LEU A 160 6.18 -3.54 3.58
N MET A 161 6.00 -2.26 3.91
CA MET A 161 6.63 -1.15 3.19
C MET A 161 8.15 -1.16 3.33
N ARG A 162 8.68 -1.40 4.53
CA ARG A 162 10.14 -1.55 4.73
C ARG A 162 10.72 -2.68 3.90
N ALA A 163 10.05 -3.84 3.88
CA ALA A 163 10.48 -4.96 3.04
C ALA A 163 10.48 -4.58 1.55
N THR A 164 9.47 -3.82 1.13
CA THR A 164 9.34 -3.32 -0.25
C THR A 164 10.45 -2.34 -0.62
N ALA A 165 10.78 -1.40 0.27
CA ALA A 165 11.87 -0.45 0.08
C ALA A 165 13.22 -1.16 -0.02
N ILE A 166 13.47 -2.19 0.80
CA ILE A 166 14.71 -2.99 0.73
C ILE A 166 14.80 -3.74 -0.61
N VAL A 167 13.73 -4.40 -1.03
CA VAL A 167 13.71 -5.13 -2.31
C VAL A 167 13.97 -4.19 -3.48
N TRP A 168 13.29 -3.05 -3.54
CA TRP A 168 13.53 -2.04 -4.58
C TRP A 168 14.95 -1.47 -4.52
N GLY A 169 15.49 -1.20 -3.32
CA GLY A 169 16.87 -0.75 -3.16
C GLY A 169 17.88 -1.74 -3.75
N ILE A 170 17.71 -3.04 -3.47
CA ILE A 170 18.57 -4.10 -4.02
C ILE A 170 18.41 -4.20 -5.55
N VAL A 171 17.18 -4.21 -6.06
CA VAL A 171 16.91 -4.30 -7.50
C VAL A 171 17.54 -3.12 -8.25
N THR A 172 17.33 -1.89 -7.76
CA THR A 172 17.92 -0.69 -8.35
C THR A 172 19.45 -0.72 -8.30
N MET A 173 20.04 -1.18 -7.18
CA MET A 173 21.49 -1.32 -7.05
C MET A 173 22.07 -2.32 -8.07
N LEU A 174 21.48 -3.52 -8.17
CA LEU A 174 21.91 -4.56 -9.11
C LEU A 174 21.77 -4.10 -10.56
N TRP A 175 20.66 -3.41 -10.88
CA TRP A 175 20.42 -2.87 -12.21
C TRP A 175 21.46 -1.80 -12.59
N THR A 176 21.77 -0.87 -11.69
CA THR A 176 22.81 0.15 -11.90
C THR A 176 24.18 -0.48 -12.13
N ILE A 177 24.55 -1.48 -11.32
CA ILE A 177 25.81 -2.23 -11.50
C ILE A 177 25.82 -2.92 -12.86
N GLY A 178 24.71 -3.55 -13.25
CA GLY A 178 24.58 -4.24 -14.55
C GLY A 178 24.78 -3.30 -15.73
N ILE A 179 24.16 -2.11 -15.70
CA ILE A 179 24.32 -1.09 -16.76
C ILE A 179 25.77 -0.61 -16.86
N ILE A 180 26.42 -0.33 -15.73
CA ILE A 180 27.81 0.11 -15.71
C ILE A 180 28.72 -1.00 -16.25
N ALA A 181 28.54 -2.24 -15.78
CA ALA A 181 29.34 -3.37 -16.22
C ALA A 181 29.18 -3.63 -17.73
N ALA A 182 27.95 -3.61 -18.25
CA ALA A 182 27.69 -3.77 -19.68
C ALA A 182 28.33 -2.65 -20.51
N SER A 183 28.27 -1.41 -20.03
CA SER A 183 28.87 -0.26 -20.72
C SER A 183 30.40 -0.37 -20.80
N VAL A 184 31.03 -0.87 -19.72
CA VAL A 184 32.48 -1.13 -19.67
C VAL A 184 32.85 -2.28 -20.62
N LEU A 185 32.09 -3.38 -20.62
CA LEU A 185 32.36 -4.54 -21.49
C LEU A 185 32.24 -4.21 -22.98
N VAL A 186 31.33 -3.30 -23.35
CA VAL A 186 31.17 -2.82 -24.73
C VAL A 186 32.19 -1.73 -25.09
N GLY A 187 32.93 -1.20 -24.11
CA GLY A 187 33.91 -0.14 -24.35
C GLY A 187 33.30 1.21 -24.69
N LEU A 188 32.11 1.52 -24.15
CA LEU A 188 31.47 2.82 -24.36
C LEU A 188 32.32 3.95 -23.77
N SER A 189 32.57 4.99 -24.56
CA SER A 189 33.18 6.22 -24.05
C SER A 189 32.26 6.89 -23.02
N LEU A 190 32.83 7.68 -22.11
CA LEU A 190 32.06 8.39 -21.09
C LEU A 190 30.96 9.27 -21.71
N LEU A 191 31.25 9.95 -22.82
CA LEU A 191 30.27 10.79 -23.51
C LEU A 191 29.12 9.94 -24.09
N MET A 192 29.42 8.80 -24.71
CA MET A 192 28.40 7.89 -25.25
C MET A 192 27.56 7.26 -24.15
N PHE A 193 28.17 6.94 -23.00
CA PHE A 193 27.43 6.46 -21.84
C PHE A 193 26.47 7.53 -21.30
N ILE A 194 26.94 8.76 -21.08
CA ILE A 194 26.10 9.84 -20.55
C ILE A 194 24.97 10.16 -21.52
N ALA A 195 25.29 10.41 -22.80
CA ALA A 195 24.31 10.84 -23.79
C ALA A 195 23.38 9.72 -24.27
N GLY A 196 23.90 8.50 -24.44
CA GLY A 196 23.18 7.38 -25.03
C GLY A 196 22.51 6.45 -24.02
N VAL A 197 22.91 6.48 -22.75
CA VAL A 197 22.38 5.58 -21.71
C VAL A 197 21.81 6.37 -20.53
N LEU A 198 22.62 7.20 -19.87
CA LEU A 198 22.21 7.85 -18.63
C LEU A 198 21.07 8.87 -18.84
N LEU A 199 21.23 9.82 -19.78
CA LEU A 199 20.23 10.85 -20.04
C LEU A 199 18.85 10.29 -20.43
N PRO A 200 18.74 9.31 -21.36
CA PRO A 200 17.46 8.66 -21.67
C PRO A 200 16.82 7.94 -20.48
N LEU A 201 17.62 7.44 -19.54
CA LEU A 201 17.14 6.70 -18.36
C LEU A 201 16.76 7.61 -17.18
N LEU A 202 17.14 8.90 -17.19
CA LEU A 202 16.86 9.82 -16.08
C LEU A 202 15.39 9.88 -15.66
N PRO A 203 14.40 9.97 -16.58
CA PRO A 203 12.99 10.00 -16.17
C PRO A 203 12.58 8.75 -15.38
N ALA A 204 13.01 7.56 -15.82
CA ALA A 204 12.73 6.31 -15.13
C ALA A 204 13.43 6.23 -13.77
N LEU A 205 14.67 6.72 -13.67
CA LEU A 205 15.41 6.81 -12.42
C LEU A 205 14.72 7.74 -11.40
N LEU A 206 14.22 8.89 -11.85
CA LEU A 206 13.45 9.81 -11.02
C LEU A 206 12.15 9.16 -10.52
N ASP A 207 11.41 8.49 -11.40
CA ASP A 207 10.19 7.76 -11.04
C ASP A 207 10.43 6.69 -9.97
N ILE A 208 11.50 5.89 -10.12
CA ILE A 208 11.89 4.88 -9.14
C ILE A 208 12.30 5.55 -7.82
N GLY A 209 13.07 6.63 -7.88
CA GLY A 209 13.50 7.39 -6.71
C GLY A 209 12.31 7.95 -5.90
N GLU A 210 11.35 8.59 -6.57
CA GLU A 210 10.12 9.10 -5.96
C GLU A 210 9.29 7.98 -5.35
N HIS A 211 9.16 6.84 -6.03
CA HIS A 211 8.44 5.69 -5.50
C HIS A 211 9.10 5.13 -4.23
N VAL A 212 10.41 4.92 -4.24
CA VAL A 212 11.17 4.38 -3.09
C VAL A 212 11.15 5.35 -1.91
N THR A 213 11.37 6.64 -2.14
CA THR A 213 11.30 7.66 -1.09
C THR A 213 9.90 7.79 -0.51
N GLY A 214 8.86 7.67 -1.34
CA GLY A 214 7.47 7.57 -0.91
C GLY A 214 7.22 6.38 0.01
N ILE A 215 7.75 5.19 -0.33
CA ILE A 215 7.60 3.99 0.52
C ILE A 215 8.28 4.20 1.88
N TRP A 216 9.49 4.78 1.90
CA TRP A 216 10.19 5.07 3.15
C TRP A 216 9.43 6.07 4.03
N ARG A 217 8.88 7.13 3.42
CA ARG A 217 8.06 8.12 4.12
C ARG A 217 6.81 7.47 4.71
N ALA A 218 6.05 6.72 3.91
CA ALA A 218 4.85 6.02 4.36
C ALA A 218 5.15 5.00 5.47
N ALA A 219 6.28 4.29 5.39
CA ALA A 219 6.72 3.38 6.45
C ALA A 219 7.02 4.13 7.75
N LYS A 220 7.71 5.27 7.67
CA LYS A 220 8.03 6.11 8.83
C LYS A 220 6.76 6.64 9.50
N GLU A 221 5.84 7.22 8.73
CA GLU A 221 4.58 7.77 9.27
C GLU A 221 3.73 6.68 9.94
N ARG A 222 3.68 5.48 9.36
CA ARG A 222 3.00 4.33 9.99
C ARG A 222 3.70 3.85 11.27
N ALA A 223 5.03 3.91 11.31
CA ALA A 223 5.80 3.63 12.52
C ALA A 223 5.52 4.67 13.62
N ASP A 224 5.38 5.95 13.25
CA ASP A 224 5.02 7.02 14.17
C ASP A 224 3.63 6.82 14.75
N LEU A 225 2.63 6.51 13.91
CA LEU A 225 1.29 6.16 14.38
C LEU A 225 1.30 4.93 15.31
N THR A 226 2.05 3.89 14.94
CA THR A 226 2.21 2.68 15.76
C THR A 226 2.75 3.01 17.15
N ARG A 227 3.78 3.88 17.23
CA ARG A 227 4.38 4.33 18.50
C ARG A 227 3.42 5.19 19.31
N THR A 228 2.66 6.06 18.67
CA THR A 228 1.65 6.91 19.31
C THR A 228 0.56 6.06 19.98
N ILE A 229 -0.02 5.10 19.25
CA ILE A 229 -1.04 4.21 19.82
C ILE A 229 -0.44 3.37 20.96
N GLU A 230 0.76 2.81 20.75
CA GLU A 230 1.42 2.02 21.79
C GLU A 230 1.72 2.83 23.06
N LYS A 231 2.17 4.08 22.92
CA LYS A 231 2.39 4.98 24.07
C LYS A 231 1.09 5.25 24.81
N ARG A 232 -0.01 5.48 24.10
CA ARG A 232 -1.34 5.71 24.70
C ARG A 232 -1.86 4.47 25.42
N VAL A 233 -1.80 3.31 24.78
CA VAL A 233 -2.22 2.02 25.38
C VAL A 233 -1.41 1.66 26.62
N ARG A 234 -0.11 2.04 26.66
CA ARG A 234 0.75 1.82 27.82
C ARG A 234 0.57 2.87 28.92
N SER A 235 -0.12 3.97 28.65
CA SER A 235 -0.37 5.01 29.67
C SER A 235 -1.48 4.57 30.62
N SER A 236 -1.48 5.06 31.87
CA SER A 236 -2.55 4.78 32.84
C SER A 236 -3.86 5.48 32.52
N ALA A 237 -3.88 6.34 31.50
CA ALA A 237 -5.07 7.06 31.10
C ALA A 237 -5.98 6.18 30.23
N ALA A 238 -7.29 6.24 30.48
CA ALA A 238 -8.28 5.51 29.70
C ALA A 238 -8.24 5.93 28.21
N ILE A 239 -8.35 4.94 27.33
CA ILE A 239 -8.51 5.15 25.88
C ILE A 239 -9.95 5.59 25.66
N ASN A 240 -10.14 6.81 25.17
CA ASN A 240 -11.47 7.34 24.88
C ASN A 240 -11.82 7.15 23.39
N ALA A 241 -13.10 7.37 23.05
CA ALA A 241 -13.58 7.23 21.67
C ALA A 241 -12.88 8.21 20.70
N GLN A 242 -12.52 9.41 21.17
CA GLN A 242 -11.86 10.42 20.34
C GLN A 242 -10.46 9.97 19.89
N ASP A 243 -9.70 9.32 20.77
CA ASP A 243 -8.40 8.74 20.43
C ASP A 243 -8.54 7.76 19.24
N LEU A 244 -9.52 6.86 19.30
CA LEU A 244 -9.79 5.85 18.27
C LEU A 244 -10.19 6.47 16.92
N LEU A 245 -11.02 7.51 16.93
CA LEU A 245 -11.46 8.24 15.73
C LEU A 245 -10.30 9.02 15.08
N VAL A 246 -9.44 9.64 15.90
CA VAL A 246 -8.24 10.33 15.40
C VAL A 246 -7.30 9.34 14.74
N TRP A 247 -7.03 8.20 15.38
CA TRP A 247 -6.18 7.16 14.79
C TRP A 247 -6.79 6.56 13.52
N GLN A 248 -8.11 6.38 13.48
CA GLN A 248 -8.81 5.89 12.29
C GLN A 248 -8.67 6.87 11.12
N SER A 249 -8.89 8.16 11.36
CA SER A 249 -8.75 9.20 10.35
C SER A 249 -7.30 9.27 9.81
N ARG A 250 -6.32 9.15 10.71
CA ARG A 250 -4.90 9.06 10.30
C ARG A 250 -4.61 7.79 9.49
N LEU A 251 -5.19 6.65 9.84
CA LEU A 251 -5.05 5.43 9.04
C LEU A 251 -5.63 5.60 7.63
N TYR A 252 -6.78 6.26 7.49
CA TYR A 252 -7.36 6.59 6.20
C TYR A 252 -6.41 7.48 5.36
N GLU A 253 -5.94 8.60 5.92
CA GLU A 253 -5.00 9.51 5.25
C GLU A 253 -3.75 8.75 4.77
N LEU A 254 -3.16 7.94 5.65
CA LEU A 254 -2.00 7.12 5.32
C LEU A 254 -2.30 6.12 4.21
N ARG A 255 -3.49 5.53 4.15
CA ARG A 255 -3.86 4.59 3.07
C ARG A 255 -4.03 5.27 1.73
N CYS A 256 -4.52 6.50 1.68
CA CYS A 256 -4.65 7.29 0.46
C CYS A 256 -3.28 7.67 -0.14
N SER A 257 -2.30 8.01 0.71
CA SER A 257 -0.98 8.49 0.29
C SER A 257 0.09 7.40 0.18
N SER A 258 -0.21 6.18 0.61
CA SER A 258 0.75 5.07 0.61
C SER A 258 1.01 4.56 -0.81
N PRO A 259 2.28 4.44 -1.24
CA PRO A 259 2.59 3.75 -2.48
C PRO A 259 2.15 2.28 -2.45
N GLU A 260 1.79 1.77 -3.62
CA GLU A 260 1.32 0.40 -3.75
C GLU A 260 2.43 -0.63 -3.49
N VAL A 261 2.08 -1.70 -2.78
CA VAL A 261 3.00 -2.81 -2.47
C VAL A 261 2.77 -3.97 -3.44
N PRO A 262 3.83 -4.50 -4.10
CA PRO A 262 3.72 -5.70 -4.92
C PRO A 262 3.20 -6.93 -4.17
N ASP A 263 2.31 -7.70 -4.83
CA ASP A 263 1.66 -8.87 -4.22
C ASP A 263 2.64 -10.00 -3.85
N PHE A 264 3.75 -10.15 -4.57
CA PHE A 264 4.75 -11.17 -4.26
C PHE A 264 5.44 -10.89 -2.92
N ILE A 265 5.71 -9.62 -2.59
CA ILE A 265 6.31 -9.22 -1.31
C ILE A 265 5.34 -9.52 -0.18
N TYR A 266 4.06 -9.21 -0.37
CA TYR A 266 3.00 -9.61 0.55
C TYR A 266 2.98 -11.12 0.77
N ALA A 267 3.00 -11.92 -0.31
CA ALA A 267 2.97 -13.38 -0.22
C ALA A 267 4.16 -13.95 0.59
N ILE A 268 5.37 -13.42 0.38
CA ILE A 268 6.59 -13.84 1.10
C ILE A 268 6.52 -13.45 2.58
N LYS A 269 6.12 -12.22 2.89
CA LYS A 269 6.19 -11.68 4.26
C LYS A 269 4.98 -12.01 5.13
N ARG A 270 3.84 -12.36 4.53
CA ARG A 270 2.56 -12.57 5.24
C ARG A 270 2.69 -13.45 6.48
N LYS A 271 3.22 -14.68 6.34
CA LYS A 271 3.31 -15.64 7.47
C LYS A 271 4.13 -15.09 8.63
N SER A 272 5.23 -14.40 8.35
CA SER A 272 6.09 -13.81 9.38
C SER A 272 5.42 -12.61 10.04
N ASN A 273 4.83 -11.72 9.24
CA ASN A 273 4.16 -10.52 9.74
C ASN A 273 2.92 -10.87 10.58
N GLU A 274 2.12 -11.86 10.18
CA GLU A 274 0.97 -12.35 10.96
C GLU A 274 1.41 -12.87 12.34
N ARG A 275 2.48 -13.66 12.41
CA ARG A 275 3.04 -14.15 13.69
C ARG A 275 3.49 -13.01 14.60
N THR A 276 4.23 -12.04 14.04
CA THR A 276 4.69 -10.86 14.79
C THR A 276 3.52 -10.02 15.28
N MET A 277 2.49 -9.84 14.44
CA MET A 277 1.27 -9.11 14.79
C MET A 277 0.55 -9.76 15.98
N HIS A 278 0.28 -11.07 15.92
CA HIS A 278 -0.40 -11.79 17.00
C HIS A 278 0.44 -11.85 18.30
N SER A 279 1.76 -11.93 18.20
CA SER A 279 2.64 -11.90 19.38
C SER A 279 2.65 -10.51 20.02
N ALA A 280 2.80 -9.45 19.23
CA ALA A 280 2.83 -8.08 19.73
C ALA A 280 1.48 -7.62 20.29
N ALA A 281 0.37 -8.03 19.65
CA ALA A 281 -0.97 -7.77 20.16
C ALA A 281 -1.14 -8.38 21.57
N ARG A 282 -0.82 -9.67 21.74
CA ARG A 282 -0.89 -10.34 23.06
C ARG A 282 -0.04 -9.67 24.13
N GLN A 283 1.21 -9.31 23.80
CA GLN A 283 2.10 -8.63 24.76
C GLN A 283 1.57 -7.26 25.17
N LEU A 284 0.98 -6.51 24.24
CA LEU A 284 0.43 -5.18 24.53
C LEU A 284 -0.83 -5.28 25.39
N SER A 285 -1.73 -6.21 25.06
CA SER A 285 -2.93 -6.52 25.85
C SER A 285 -2.58 -6.94 27.29
N GLN A 286 -1.64 -7.88 27.46
CA GLN A 286 -1.19 -8.34 28.78
C GLN A 286 -0.62 -7.21 29.63
N LYS A 287 0.20 -6.33 29.05
CA LYS A 287 0.78 -5.18 29.76
C LYS A 287 -0.26 -4.14 30.16
N ALA A 288 -1.30 -3.95 29.36
CA ALA A 288 -2.40 -3.06 29.68
C ALA A 288 -3.25 -3.61 30.83
N GLN A 289 -3.62 -4.90 30.77
CA GLN A 289 -4.46 -5.59 31.77
C GLN A 289 -3.76 -5.77 33.12
N GLY A 290 -2.48 -6.17 33.12
CA GLY A 290 -1.71 -6.38 34.35
C GLY A 290 -1.53 -5.12 35.22
N ARG A 291 -1.83 -3.95 34.68
CA ARG A 291 -1.85 -2.67 35.42
C ARG A 291 -3.23 -2.29 35.93
N SER A 292 -4.30 -2.75 35.28
CA SER A 292 -5.68 -2.50 35.71
C SER A 292 -6.04 -3.27 36.99
N GLY A 293 -5.34 -4.38 37.28
CA GLY A 293 -5.54 -5.19 38.48
C GLY A 293 -4.74 -4.79 39.71
N THR A 294 -3.93 -3.72 39.63
CA THR A 294 -3.11 -3.18 40.74
C THR A 294 -3.56 -1.79 41.18
N SER A 295 -4.77 -1.37 40.82
CA SER A 295 -5.39 -0.09 41.21
C SER A 295 -6.48 -0.30 42.25
#